data_AF-A0A8J1XXV2-F1
#
_entry.id   AF-A0A8J1XXV2-F1
#
_cell.length_a   1.000
_cell.length_b   1.000
_cell.length_c   1.000
_cell.angle_alpha   90.00
_cell.angle_beta   90.00
_cell.angle_gamma   90.00
#
_symmetry.space_group_name_H-M   'P 1'
#
loop_
_entity.id
_entity.type
_entity.pdbx_description
1 polymer ?
#
loop_
_entity_poly.entity_id
_entity_poly.type
_entity_poly.pdbx_seq_one_letter_code
_entity_poly.pdbx_strand_id
1 'polypeptide(L)'
;MYLLLTQRMLYVSVSDTIRSIEDIGNQSFTKYTTERLVERTEPLDTPIKRHKIAMLSSKIPKRTNQKSQIKKLRNDCDLFSKLYITCQTRNIDLDDFLMHENQEYPPSLAKYGVLRNGD
;
A
#
# COMPACT_ATOMS: atom_id res chain seq x y z
N MET A 1 20.70 -15.17 -23.77
CA MET A 1 19.66 -15.26 -24.83
C MET A 1 18.24 -15.09 -24.31
N TYR A 2 17.84 -15.71 -23.19
CA TYR A 2 16.47 -15.61 -22.64
C TYR A 2 16.02 -14.21 -22.17
N LEU A 3 16.94 -13.36 -21.70
CA LEU A 3 16.62 -12.01 -21.22
C LEU A 3 16.12 -11.07 -22.34
N LEU A 4 16.67 -11.21 -23.55
CA LEU A 4 16.28 -10.39 -24.71
C LEU A 4 14.92 -10.81 -25.27
N LEU A 5 14.59 -12.11 -25.20
CA LEU A 5 13.31 -12.65 -25.67
C LEU A 5 12.17 -12.16 -24.76
N THR A 6 12.38 -12.19 -23.44
CA THR A 6 11.40 -11.70 -22.46
C THR A 6 11.18 -10.20 -22.56
N GLN A 7 12.24 -9.42 -22.78
CA GLN A 7 12.14 -7.98 -23.01
C GLN A 7 11.37 -7.65 -24.31
N ARG A 8 11.62 -8.39 -25.39
CA ARG A 8 10.87 -8.24 -26.66
C ARG A 8 9.39 -8.59 -26.50
N MET A 9 9.05 -9.67 -25.80
CA MET A 9 7.65 -10.07 -25.60
C MET A 9 6.88 -9.06 -24.72
N LEU A 10 7.53 -8.49 -23.70
CA LEU A 10 6.94 -7.43 -22.88
C LEU A 10 6.65 -6.17 -23.72
N TYR A 11 7.58 -5.78 -24.59
CA TYR A 11 7.39 -4.60 -25.46
C TYR A 11 6.20 -4.77 -26.40
N VAL A 12 6.06 -5.95 -27.02
CA VAL A 12 4.91 -6.25 -27.90
C VAL A 12 3.60 -6.18 -27.12
N SER A 13 3.51 -6.84 -25.96
CA SER A 13 2.30 -6.82 -25.15
C SER A 13 1.92 -5.42 -24.67
N VAL A 14 2.88 -4.58 -24.31
CA VAL A 14 2.63 -3.18 -23.93
C VAL A 14 2.20 -2.34 -25.14
N SER A 15 2.77 -2.60 -26.32
CA SER A 15 2.36 -1.89 -27.53
C SER A 15 0.92 -2.21 -27.95
N ASP A 16 0.48 -3.46 -27.76
CA ASP A 16 -0.89 -3.88 -28.06
C ASP A 16 -1.89 -3.28 -27.07
N THR A 17 -1.53 -3.17 -25.78
CA THR A 17 -2.39 -2.49 -24.81
C THR A 17 -2.52 -1.00 -25.11
N ILE A 18 -1.43 -0.33 -25.50
CA ILE A 18 -1.45 1.08 -25.90
C ILE A 18 -2.36 1.29 -27.12
N ARG A 19 -2.25 0.44 -28.15
CA ARG A 19 -3.14 0.50 -29.32
C ARG A 19 -4.61 0.31 -28.95
N SER A 20 -4.90 -0.68 -28.11
CA SER A 20 -6.27 -0.90 -27.62
C SER A 20 -6.82 0.32 -26.86
N ILE A 21 -5.97 1.04 -26.14
CA ILE A 21 -6.35 2.27 -25.43
C ILE A 21 -6.65 3.40 -26.40
N GLU A 22 -5.85 3.54 -27.44
CA GLU A 22 -6.07 4.50 -28.52
C GLU A 22 -7.41 4.25 -29.21
N ASP A 23 -7.71 2.99 -29.54
CA ASP A 23 -8.99 2.60 -30.15
C ASP A 23 -10.18 2.94 -29.24
N ILE A 24 -10.08 2.66 -27.94
CA ILE A 24 -11.12 3.02 -26.96
C ILE A 24 -11.29 4.54 -26.90
N GLY A 25 -10.20 5.30 -26.91
CA GLY A 25 -10.23 6.76 -26.91
C GLY A 25 -10.92 7.32 -28.14
N ASN A 26 -10.59 6.81 -29.32
CA ASN A 26 -11.19 7.21 -30.60
C ASN A 26 -12.69 6.91 -30.65
N GLN A 27 -13.11 5.74 -30.17
CA GLN A 27 -14.53 5.40 -30.08
C GLN A 27 -15.28 6.34 -29.13
N SER A 28 -14.73 6.62 -27.95
CA SER A 28 -15.37 7.51 -26.98
C SER A 28 -15.43 8.96 -27.45
N PHE A 29 -14.40 9.42 -28.17
CA PHE A 29 -14.41 10.73 -28.81
C PHE A 29 -15.49 10.82 -29.89
N THR A 30 -15.54 9.84 -30.79
CA THR A 30 -16.53 9.79 -31.88
C THR A 30 -17.95 9.77 -31.32
N LYS A 31 -18.18 8.94 -30.29
CA LYS A 31 -19.46 8.86 -29.60
C LYS A 31 -19.87 10.21 -28.98
N TYR A 32 -18.94 10.88 -28.31
CA TYR A 32 -19.22 12.18 -27.69
C TYR A 32 -19.56 13.24 -28.75
N THR A 33 -18.82 13.29 -29.85
CA THR A 33 -19.07 14.28 -30.90
C THR A 33 -20.40 14.03 -31.60
N THR A 34 -20.75 12.78 -31.90
CA THR A 34 -22.05 12.48 -32.50
C THR A 34 -23.20 12.82 -31.56
N GLU A 35 -23.17 12.35 -30.30
CA GLU A 35 -24.28 12.50 -29.36
C GLU A 35 -24.50 13.96 -28.93
N ARG A 36 -23.42 14.74 -28.74
CA ARG A 36 -23.51 16.11 -28.19
C ARG A 36 -23.52 17.20 -29.25
N LEU A 37 -22.68 17.08 -30.26
CA LEU A 37 -22.46 18.15 -31.24
C LEU A 37 -23.35 18.00 -32.47
N VAL A 38 -23.52 16.77 -32.97
CA VAL A 38 -24.29 16.50 -34.20
C VAL A 38 -25.77 16.29 -33.88
N GLU A 39 -26.07 15.28 -33.06
CA GLU A 39 -27.44 14.85 -32.77
C GLU A 39 -28.10 15.66 -31.64
N ARG A 40 -27.27 16.26 -30.76
CA ARG A 40 -27.70 17.03 -29.57
C ARG A 40 -28.67 16.24 -28.68
N THR A 41 -28.48 14.94 -28.61
CA THR A 41 -29.33 14.01 -27.85
C THR A 41 -29.14 14.20 -26.34
N GLU A 42 -27.92 14.55 -25.91
CA GLU A 42 -27.62 14.77 -24.50
C GLU A 42 -26.84 16.09 -24.26
N PRO A 43 -26.97 16.74 -23.09
CA PRO A 43 -26.40 18.07 -22.82
C PRO A 43 -24.88 18.03 -22.55
N LEU A 44 -24.14 19.09 -22.88
CA LEU A 44 -22.67 19.11 -22.77
C LEU A 44 -22.15 18.88 -21.34
N ASP A 45 -22.94 19.22 -20.32
CA ASP A 45 -22.53 19.20 -18.92
C ASP A 45 -22.55 17.80 -18.28
N THR A 46 -23.07 16.78 -18.98
CA THR A 46 -23.11 15.45 -18.38
C THR A 46 -21.71 14.86 -18.24
N PRO A 47 -21.37 14.21 -17.12
CA PRO A 47 -20.09 13.57 -16.94
C PRO A 47 -19.81 12.46 -17.96
N ILE A 48 -18.62 12.47 -18.56
CA ILE A 48 -18.16 11.40 -19.46
C ILE A 48 -17.81 10.16 -18.62
N LYS A 49 -18.31 8.99 -19.06
CA LYS A 49 -18.03 7.71 -18.41
C LYS A 49 -16.53 7.38 -18.47
N ARG A 50 -15.94 7.06 -17.31
CA ARG A 50 -14.55 6.62 -17.23
C ARG A 50 -14.41 5.16 -17.70
N HIS A 51 -13.46 4.90 -18.59
CA HIS A 51 -13.08 3.54 -18.99
C HIS A 51 -12.06 2.97 -18.00
N LYS A 52 -12.27 1.71 -17.58
CA LYS A 52 -11.34 1.02 -16.69
C LYS A 52 -10.17 0.47 -17.52
N ILE A 53 -9.10 1.25 -17.61
CA ILE A 53 -7.90 0.89 -18.37
C ILE A 53 -6.78 0.54 -17.39
N ALA A 54 -6.21 -0.66 -17.52
CA ALA A 54 -5.03 -1.07 -16.77
C ALA A 54 -3.76 -0.68 -17.55
N MET A 55 -3.35 0.59 -17.50
CA MET A 55 -2.24 1.08 -18.35
C MET A 55 -0.87 0.47 -18.00
N LEU A 56 -0.54 0.35 -16.71
CA LEU A 56 0.82 -0.02 -16.26
C LEU A 56 0.82 -0.90 -15.00
N SER A 57 -0.37 -1.32 -14.56
CA SER A 57 -0.51 -2.16 -13.38
C SER A 57 -0.16 -3.59 -13.77
N SER A 58 1.12 -3.96 -13.67
CA SER A 58 1.47 -5.30 -13.17
C SER A 58 0.50 -5.58 -12.02
N LYS A 59 -0.31 -6.64 -12.12
CA LYS A 59 -1.19 -7.03 -11.02
C LYS A 59 -0.27 -7.26 -9.83
N ILE A 60 -0.07 -6.25 -8.97
CA ILE A 60 0.61 -6.44 -7.71
C ILE A 60 -0.28 -7.46 -7.01
N PRO A 61 0.14 -8.72 -6.85
CA PRO A 61 -0.69 -9.70 -6.20
C PRO A 61 -0.99 -9.09 -4.83
N LYS A 62 -2.28 -9.02 -4.45
CA LYS A 62 -2.67 -8.65 -3.10
C LYS A 62 -1.93 -9.63 -2.19
N ARG A 63 -0.79 -9.22 -1.62
CA ARG A 63 -0.02 -10.06 -0.71
C ARG A 63 -0.95 -10.31 0.47
N THR A 64 -1.41 -11.54 0.63
CA THR A 64 -2.13 -11.96 1.81
C THR A 64 -1.18 -11.73 2.99
N ASN A 65 -1.51 -10.76 3.85
CA ASN A 65 -0.69 -10.34 4.98
C ASN A 65 -0.52 -11.44 6.07
N GLN A 66 -0.98 -12.66 5.81
CA GLN A 66 -0.89 -13.79 6.73
C GLN A 66 0.57 -14.07 7.13
N LYS A 67 1.53 -14.04 6.19
CA LYS A 67 2.95 -14.26 6.53
C LYS A 67 3.52 -13.16 7.44
N SER A 68 3.14 -11.89 7.21
CA SER A 68 3.58 -10.79 8.07
C SER A 68 2.89 -10.81 9.43
N GLN A 69 1.62 -11.21 9.48
CA GLN A 69 0.87 -11.39 10.73
C GLN A 69 1.45 -12.54 11.58
N ILE A 70 1.75 -13.69 10.98
CA ILE A 70 2.41 -14.81 11.68
C ILE A 70 3.78 -14.39 12.22
N LYS A 71 4.55 -13.59 11.45
CA LYS A 71 5.84 -13.06 11.91
C LYS A 71 5.68 -12.15 13.13
N LYS A 72 4.66 -11.26 13.14
CA LYS A 72 4.36 -10.41 14.30
C LYS A 72 4.01 -11.25 15.53
N LEU A 73 3.08 -12.19 15.39
CA LEU A 73 2.69 -13.07 16.50
C LEU A 73 3.87 -13.86 17.09
N ARG A 74 4.80 -14.33 16.25
CA ARG A 74 6.01 -14.99 16.74
C ARG A 74 6.92 -14.06 17.54
N ASN A 75 7.09 -12.82 17.08
CA ASN A 75 7.88 -11.82 17.79
C ASN A 75 7.24 -11.47 19.13
N ASP A 76 5.92 -11.30 19.18
CA ASP A 76 5.19 -10.98 20.41
C ASP A 76 5.30 -12.14 21.42
N CYS A 77 5.21 -13.38 20.94
CA CYS A 77 5.38 -14.57 21.77
C CYS A 77 6.81 -14.69 22.34
N ASP A 78 7.84 -14.36 21.55
CA ASP A 78 9.23 -14.34 22.01
C ASP A 78 9.45 -13.26 23.08
N LEU A 79 8.88 -12.07 22.89
CA LEU A 79 8.94 -10.98 23.86
C LEU A 79 8.23 -11.36 25.17
N PHE A 80 7.02 -11.91 25.10
CA PHE A 80 6.27 -12.35 26.26
C PHE A 80 7.00 -13.46 27.02
N SER A 81 7.61 -14.40 26.31
CA SER A 81 8.38 -15.49 26.92
C SER A 81 9.59 -14.96 27.70
N LYS A 82 10.31 -13.98 27.14
CA LYS A 82 11.43 -13.31 27.82
C LYS A 82 10.97 -12.53 29.04
N LEU A 83 9.86 -11.79 28.92
CA LEU A 83 9.27 -11.06 30.04
C LEU A 83 8.87 -12.02 31.17
N TYR A 84 8.16 -13.11 30.85
CA TYR A 84 7.75 -14.13 31.81
C TYR A 84 8.93 -14.71 32.59
N ILE A 85 10.00 -15.11 31.92
CA ILE A 85 11.21 -15.63 32.58
C ILE A 85 11.86 -14.57 33.47
N THR A 86 11.88 -13.31 33.03
CA THR A 86 12.47 -12.20 33.79
C THR A 86 11.68 -11.92 35.07
N CYS A 87 10.35 -11.99 35.02
CA CYS A 87 9.49 -11.83 36.19
C CYS A 87 9.68 -12.96 37.21
N GLN A 88 9.80 -14.21 36.73
CA GLN A 88 10.02 -15.39 37.60
C GLN A 88 11.39 -15.37 38.28
N THR A 89 12.44 -14.89 37.59
CA THR A 89 13.81 -14.90 38.14
C THR A 89 14.09 -13.79 39.14
N ARG A 90 13.32 -12.69 39.08
CA ARG A 90 13.60 -11.48 39.85
C ARG A 90 12.48 -11.09 40.84
N ASN A 91 11.44 -11.91 41.01
CA ASN A 91 10.24 -11.58 41.81
C ASN A 91 9.72 -10.17 41.48
N ILE A 92 9.65 -9.84 40.19
CA ILE A 92 9.26 -8.49 39.74
C ILE A 92 7.76 -8.34 39.92
N ASP A 93 7.35 -7.26 40.57
CA ASP A 93 5.97 -6.81 40.54
C ASP A 93 5.65 -6.27 39.14
N LEU A 94 4.82 -7.01 38.41
CA LEU A 94 4.41 -6.69 37.05
C LEU A 94 3.63 -5.38 36.99
N ASP A 95 2.87 -5.05 38.04
CA ASP A 95 2.06 -3.83 38.07
C ASP A 95 2.97 -2.60 38.17
N ASP A 96 4.00 -2.64 39.01
CA ASP A 96 5.01 -1.58 39.12
C ASP A 96 5.85 -1.46 37.84
N PHE A 97 6.28 -2.59 37.26
CA PHE A 97 7.09 -2.61 36.04
C PHE A 97 6.32 -2.03 34.82
N LEU A 98 5.08 -2.45 34.62
CA LEU A 98 4.25 -1.99 33.50
C LEU A 98 3.72 -0.56 33.71
N MET A 99 3.61 -0.09 34.96
CA MET A 99 3.26 1.31 35.25
C MET A 99 4.29 2.29 34.67
N HIS A 100 5.56 1.88 34.58
CA HIS A 100 6.64 2.71 34.06
C HIS A 100 6.96 2.48 32.57
N GLU A 101 6.69 1.29 32.02
CA GLU A 101 7.01 0.94 30.62
C GLU A 101 5.89 1.21 29.59
N ASN A 102 4.64 1.47 30.01
CA ASN A 102 3.50 1.69 29.10
C ASN A 102 3.29 3.13 28.60
N GLN A 103 4.29 4.01 28.71
CA GLN A 103 4.19 5.32 28.05
C GLN A 103 4.20 5.11 26.53
N GLU A 104 3.21 5.65 25.82
CA GLU A 104 3.04 5.54 24.35
C GLU A 104 4.31 5.97 23.58
N TYR A 105 5.18 6.74 24.25
CA TYR A 105 6.52 7.07 23.86
C TYR A 105 7.46 6.85 25.05
N PRO A 106 8.63 6.19 24.89
CA PRO A 106 9.64 6.22 25.94
C PRO A 106 9.97 7.67 26.27
N PRO A 107 10.29 8.03 27.54
CA PRO A 107 10.70 9.39 27.88
C PRO A 107 11.85 9.77 26.94
N SER A 108 11.56 10.66 25.99
CA SER A 108 12.54 11.01 24.97
C SER A 108 13.70 11.70 25.66
N LEU A 109 14.92 11.22 25.38
CA LEU A 109 16.14 11.88 25.89
C LEU A 109 16.19 13.35 25.47
N ALA A 110 15.52 13.72 24.37
CA ALA A 110 15.37 15.10 23.95
C ALA A 110 13.90 15.55 23.96
N LYS A 111 13.62 16.70 24.57
CA LYS A 111 12.32 17.39 24.48
C LYS A 111 12.53 18.68 23.68
N TYR A 112 11.76 18.89 22.62
CA TYR A 112 11.91 20.04 21.70
C TYR A 112 13.33 20.21 21.12
N GLY A 113 14.04 19.11 20.87
CA GLY A 113 15.39 19.14 20.29
C GLY A 113 16.52 19.40 21.28
N VAL A 114 16.22 19.48 22.59
CA VAL A 114 17.22 19.66 23.65
C VAL A 114 17.25 18.42 24.54
N LEU A 115 18.45 17.89 24.78
CA LEU A 115 18.68 16.77 25.68
C LEU A 115 18.28 17.15 27.11
N ARG A 116 17.45 16.32 27.76
CA ARG A 116 17.16 16.42 29.19
C ARG A 116 18.42 16.04 29.94
N ASN A 117 18.99 17.00 30.67
CA ASN A 117 19.92 16.67 31.73
C ASN A 117 19.08 16.10 32.88
N GLY A 118 19.37 14.87 33.28
CA GLY A 118 18.69 14.24 34.41
C GLY A 118 19.06 14.94 35.70
N ASP A 119 18.05 15.22 36.53
CA ASP A 119 18.22 15.45 37.96
C ASP A 119 18.19 14.10 38.69
#